data_AF-A0A924EKK1-F1
#
_entry.id   AF-A0A924EKK1-F1
#
_cell.length_a   1.000
_cell.length_b   1.000
_cell.length_c   1.000
_cell.angle_alpha   90.00
_cell.angle_beta   90.00
_cell.angle_gamma   90.00
#
_symmetry.space_group_name_H-M   'P 1'
#
loop_
_entity.id
_entity.type
_entity.pdbx_description
1 polymer ?
#
loop_
_entity_poly.entity_id
_entity_poly.type
_entity_poly.pdbx_seq_one_letter_code
_entity_poly.pdbx_strand_id
1 'polypeptide(L)'
;IGNFPHALARQYQIKGERYTMRYNDKDPEDIEVDYWHPVFEKEENTHFTFARISKIQKKNFFSIGTAIVYNYTVNERKIEKCIYLRDDYKILYPNLKEGQFYEVEFWDKNVYRGVIHLEKPILDTSKWKDR
;
A
#
# COMPACT_ATOMS: atom_id res chain seq x y z
N ILE A 1 11.98 -19.74 27.23
CA ILE A 1 12.28 -18.30 27.42
C ILE A 1 13.34 -17.94 26.39
N GLY A 2 12.91 -17.34 25.27
CA GLY A 2 13.82 -16.83 24.24
C GLY A 2 13.56 -15.33 24.12
N ASN A 3 14.51 -14.52 24.59
CA ASN A 3 14.49 -13.07 24.48
C ASN A 3 14.70 -12.69 23.01
N PHE A 4 13.63 -12.27 22.34
CA PHE A 4 13.74 -11.58 21.05
C PHE A 4 13.97 -10.08 21.30
N PRO A 5 14.96 -9.46 20.63
CA PRO A 5 15.16 -8.02 20.72
C PRO A 5 13.94 -7.31 20.15
N HIS A 6 13.35 -6.52 21.03
CA HIS A 6 12.03 -5.90 20.96
C HIS A 6 12.04 -4.62 20.10
N ALA A 7 12.81 -4.60 19.00
CA ALA A 7 13.11 -3.40 18.25
C ALA A 7 12.44 -3.43 16.85
N LEU A 8 11.62 -2.40 16.60
CA LEU A 8 10.96 -2.00 15.35
C LEU A 8 9.58 -2.57 14.99
N ALA A 9 9.11 -3.67 15.59
CA ALA A 9 7.68 -4.02 15.58
C ALA A 9 6.90 -3.43 16.76
N ARG A 10 7.39 -2.34 17.37
CA ARG A 10 6.64 -1.63 18.43
C ARG A 10 5.57 -0.76 17.81
N GLN A 11 4.34 -1.25 17.93
CA GLN A 11 3.12 -0.49 18.19
C GLN A 11 2.68 0.53 17.13
N TYR A 12 2.06 0.06 16.06
CA TYR A 12 0.87 0.73 15.52
C TYR A 12 -0.17 -0.35 15.25
N GLN A 13 -0.78 -0.86 16.33
CA GLN A 13 -1.92 -1.75 16.22
C GLN A 13 -3.13 -0.87 15.91
N ILE A 14 -3.35 -0.59 14.62
CA ILE A 14 -4.44 0.29 14.19
C ILE A 14 -5.77 -0.43 14.45
N LYS A 15 -6.55 0.13 15.38
CA LYS A 15 -7.71 -0.56 15.97
C LYS A 15 -8.82 -0.71 14.93
N GLY A 16 -9.13 -1.95 14.55
CA GLY A 16 -10.24 -2.29 13.63
C GLY A 16 -9.81 -2.66 12.20
N GLU A 17 -8.52 -2.62 11.90
CA GLU A 17 -8.02 -2.91 10.56
C GLU A 17 -7.68 -4.38 10.34
N ARG A 18 -7.96 -4.84 9.12
CA ARG A 18 -7.43 -6.11 8.63
C ARG A 18 -6.14 -5.81 7.88
N TYR A 19 -5.06 -6.49 8.27
CA TYR A 19 -3.77 -6.41 7.62
C TYR A 19 -3.19 -7.81 7.43
N THR A 20 -2.38 -7.97 6.39
CA THR A 20 -1.54 -9.15 6.20
C THR A 20 -0.10 -8.72 6.49
N MET A 21 0.53 -9.31 7.50
CA MET A 21 1.94 -9.09 7.78
C MET A 21 2.75 -10.23 7.19
N ARG A 22 3.75 -9.90 6.38
CA ARG A 22 4.71 -10.86 5.82
C ARG A 22 6.08 -10.58 6.42
N TYR A 23 6.72 -11.65 6.87
CA TYR A 23 8.05 -11.64 7.48
C TYR A 23 8.98 -12.40 6.55
N ASN A 24 10.11 -11.79 6.20
CA ASN A 24 11.19 -12.46 5.50
C ASN A 24 12.04 -13.24 6.51
N ASP A 25 12.06 -14.57 6.39
CA ASP A 25 12.76 -15.46 7.31
C ASP A 25 14.30 -15.35 7.22
N LYS A 26 14.80 -14.78 6.12
CA LYS A 26 16.22 -14.55 5.86
C LYS A 26 16.67 -13.14 6.18
N ASP A 27 15.72 -12.20 6.28
CA ASP A 27 15.97 -10.81 6.65
C ASP A 27 14.88 -10.33 7.62
N PRO A 28 15.10 -10.51 8.93
CA PRO A 28 14.11 -10.18 9.95
C PRO A 28 13.70 -8.71 10.01
N GLU A 29 14.46 -7.81 9.38
CA GLU A 29 14.16 -6.37 9.30
C GLU A 29 13.21 -6.05 8.14
N ASP A 30 13.04 -6.97 7.18
CA ASP A 30 12.14 -6.85 6.03
C ASP A 30 10.73 -7.37 6.39
N ILE A 31 9.94 -6.47 6.98
CA ILE A 31 8.53 -6.70 7.34
C ILE A 31 7.63 -5.94 6.35
N GLU A 32 6.85 -6.67 5.55
CA GLU A 32 5.88 -6.09 4.62
C GLU A 32 4.47 -6.20 5.24
N VAL A 33 3.87 -5.06 5.61
CA VAL A 33 2.50 -5.02 6.14
C VAL A 33 1.54 -4.48 5.08
N ASP A 34 0.68 -5.38 4.60
CA ASP A 34 -0.38 -5.10 3.62
C ASP A 34 -1.68 -4.79 4.36
N TYR A 35 -2.00 -3.50 4.50
CA TYR A 35 -3.26 -3.08 5.11
C TYR A 35 -4.37 -3.01 4.04
N TRP A 36 -5.51 -3.62 4.35
CA TRP A 36 -6.66 -3.69 3.43
C TRP A 36 -7.56 -2.45 3.48
N HIS A 37 -7.55 -1.77 4.63
CA HIS A 37 -8.24 -0.52 4.89
C HIS A 37 -7.38 0.31 5.85
N PRO A 38 -6.24 0.84 5.38
CA PRO A 38 -5.34 1.54 6.27
C PRO A 38 -5.90 2.93 6.56
N VAL A 39 -5.99 3.26 7.84
CA VAL A 39 -6.47 4.49 8.43
C VAL A 39 -5.27 5.09 9.14
N PHE A 40 -4.93 6.32 8.79
CA PHE A 40 -3.94 7.07 9.54
C PHE A 40 -4.53 7.49 10.89
N GLU A 41 -3.70 7.48 11.93
CA GLU A 41 -4.10 8.01 13.23
C GLU A 41 -4.34 9.52 13.11
N LYS A 42 -5.18 10.07 14.01
CA LYS A 42 -5.63 11.46 13.92
C LYS A 42 -4.46 12.46 14.06
N GLU A 43 -3.40 12.04 14.74
CA GLU A 43 -2.18 12.79 14.99
C GLU A 43 -1.17 12.69 13.84
N GLU A 44 -1.39 11.82 12.86
CA GLU A 44 -0.53 11.67 11.70
C GLU A 44 -0.84 12.72 10.63
N ASN A 45 0.19 13.48 10.25
CA ASN A 45 0.08 14.43 9.15
C ASN A 45 0.23 13.69 7.83
N THR A 46 -0.85 13.60 7.07
CA THR A 46 -0.87 12.90 5.79
C THR A 46 -0.93 13.84 4.61
N HIS A 47 -0.41 13.37 3.50
CA HIS A 47 -0.46 14.06 2.22
C HIS A 47 -0.94 13.11 1.13
N PHE A 48 -1.49 13.69 0.07
CA PHE A 48 -1.98 12.94 -1.07
C PHE A 48 -1.05 13.14 -2.27
N THR A 49 -0.81 12.06 -3.01
CA THR A 49 -0.15 12.10 -4.33
C THR A 49 -0.80 11.08 -5.26
N PHE A 50 -0.26 10.95 -6.47
CA PHE A 50 -0.77 10.01 -7.47
C PHE A 50 0.08 8.76 -7.55
N ALA A 51 -0.61 7.62 -7.46
CA ALA A 51 -0.06 6.32 -7.73
C ALA A 51 -0.53 5.82 -9.08
N ARG A 52 0.38 5.25 -9.87
CA ARG A 52 0.07 4.51 -11.10
C ARG A 52 0.14 3.02 -10.82
N ILE A 53 -0.88 2.28 -11.21
CA ILE A 53 -0.82 0.80 -11.22
C ILE A 53 0.18 0.37 -12.31
N SER A 54 1.32 -0.17 -11.91
CA SER A 54 2.32 -0.70 -12.86
C SER A 54 1.98 -2.12 -13.30
N LYS A 55 1.40 -2.94 -12.42
CA LYS A 55 1.17 -4.35 -12.71
C LYS A 55 0.00 -4.92 -11.90
N ILE A 56 -0.74 -5.87 -12.48
CA ILE A 56 -1.67 -6.74 -11.76
C ILE A 56 -1.19 -8.19 -11.95
N GLN A 57 -0.86 -8.88 -10.87
CA GLN A 57 -0.22 -10.20 -10.92
C GLN A 57 -0.88 -11.21 -9.99
N LYS A 58 -0.92 -12.48 -10.39
CA LYS A 58 -1.23 -13.59 -9.50
C LYS A 58 0.06 -14.01 -8.78
N LYS A 59 0.09 -14.00 -7.44
CA LYS A 59 1.22 -14.54 -6.66
C LYS A 59 0.88 -15.98 -6.26
N ASN A 60 1.80 -16.92 -6.50
CA ASN A 60 1.57 -18.37 -6.38
C ASN A 60 2.52 -19.08 -5.39
N PHE A 61 2.93 -18.46 -4.28
CA PHE A 61 3.85 -19.16 -3.35
C PHE A 61 3.17 -19.85 -2.17
N PHE A 62 2.12 -19.27 -1.56
CA PHE A 62 1.36 -19.91 -0.47
C PHE A 62 -0.15 -19.53 -0.40
N SER A 63 -0.61 -18.62 -1.26
CA SER A 63 -1.99 -18.15 -1.31
C SER A 63 -2.33 -17.78 -2.75
N ILE A 64 -3.40 -18.36 -3.32
CA ILE A 64 -3.90 -17.99 -4.65
C ILE A 64 -4.53 -16.60 -4.53
N GLY A 65 -3.70 -15.56 -4.65
CA GLY A 65 -4.14 -14.17 -4.48
C GLY A 65 -3.71 -13.31 -5.65
N THR A 66 -4.60 -12.41 -6.09
CA THR A 66 -4.22 -11.35 -7.01
C THR A 66 -3.58 -10.21 -6.21
N ALA A 67 -2.50 -9.64 -6.70
CA ALA A 67 -1.85 -8.47 -6.14
C ALA A 67 -1.71 -7.38 -7.20
N ILE A 68 -1.68 -6.13 -6.77
CA ILE A 68 -1.28 -5.00 -7.60
C ILE A 68 0.09 -4.53 -7.18
N VAL A 69 0.84 -4.06 -8.16
CA VAL A 69 2.02 -3.24 -7.95
C VAL A 69 1.67 -1.84 -8.40
N TYR A 70 1.96 -0.85 -7.56
CA TYR A 70 1.77 0.56 -7.86
C TYR A 70 2.99 1.37 -7.47
N ASN A 71 3.16 2.51 -8.11
CA ASN A 71 4.27 3.41 -7.84
C ASN A 71 3.79 4.85 -7.76
N TYR A 72 4.42 5.62 -6.88
CA TYR A 72 4.19 7.04 -6.68
C TYR A 72 5.52 7.74 -6.39
N THR A 73 5.55 9.06 -6.58
CA THR A 73 6.75 9.86 -6.36
C THR A 73 6.51 10.87 -5.25
N VAL A 74 7.44 10.94 -4.29
CA VAL A 74 7.45 11.96 -3.23
C VAL A 74 8.88 12.49 -3.12
N ASN A 75 9.07 13.81 -3.19
CA ASN A 75 10.38 14.45 -3.09
C ASN A 75 11.43 13.81 -4.02
N GLU A 76 11.09 13.65 -5.30
CA GLU A 76 11.92 13.01 -6.35
C GLU A 76 12.22 11.51 -6.14
N ARG A 77 11.76 10.91 -5.04
CA ARG A 77 11.92 9.49 -4.77
C ARG A 77 10.73 8.71 -5.29
N LYS A 78 11.02 7.75 -6.17
CA LYS A 78 10.03 6.77 -6.64
C LYS A 78 9.88 5.68 -5.59
N ILE A 79 8.63 5.46 -5.16
CA ILE A 79 8.25 4.43 -4.20
C ILE A 79 7.41 3.41 -4.97
N GLU A 80 7.73 2.13 -4.80
CA GLU A 80 6.96 1.02 -5.36
C GLU A 80 6.40 0.19 -4.21
N LYS A 81 5.12 -0.18 -4.32
CA LYS A 81 4.42 -1.01 -3.33
C LYS A 81 3.66 -2.11 -4.03
N CYS A 82 3.62 -3.26 -3.37
CA CYS A 82 2.81 -4.41 -3.76
C CYS A 82 1.73 -4.58 -2.70
N ILE A 83 0.45 -4.73 -3.08
CA ILE A 83 -0.61 -5.08 -2.14
C ILE A 83 -1.47 -6.20 -2.71
N TYR A 84 -1.94 -7.09 -1.84
CA TYR A 84 -2.91 -8.11 -2.22
C TYR A 84 -4.31 -7.53 -2.35
N LEU A 85 -5.07 -8.11 -3.27
CA LEU A 85 -6.46 -7.82 -3.52
C LEU A 85 -7.34 -8.93 -2.97
N ARG A 86 -8.57 -8.55 -2.60
CA ARG A 86 -9.58 -9.46 -2.09
C ARG A 86 -10.07 -10.29 -3.27
N ASP A 87 -10.60 -11.47 -3.03
CA ASP A 87 -11.12 -12.28 -4.13
C ASP A 87 -12.25 -11.58 -4.91
N ASP A 88 -13.01 -10.70 -4.24
CA ASP A 88 -14.08 -9.88 -4.80
C ASP A 88 -13.63 -8.53 -5.39
N TYR A 89 -12.31 -8.31 -5.57
CA TYR A 89 -11.78 -7.00 -5.98
C TYR A 89 -12.33 -6.47 -7.30
N LYS A 90 -12.69 -7.33 -8.26
CA LYS A 90 -13.26 -6.89 -9.54
C LYS A 90 -14.66 -6.31 -9.38
N ILE A 91 -15.39 -6.74 -8.35
CA ILE A 91 -16.70 -6.20 -8.00
C ILE A 91 -16.53 -4.88 -7.26
N LEU A 92 -15.59 -4.81 -6.31
CA LEU A 92 -15.33 -3.63 -5.49
C LEU A 92 -14.65 -2.49 -6.28
N TYR A 93 -13.74 -2.84 -7.19
CA TYR A 93 -12.90 -1.90 -7.94
C TYR A 93 -12.99 -2.18 -9.45
N PRO A 94 -14.16 -1.94 -10.08
CA PRO A 94 -14.38 -2.28 -11.49
C PRO A 94 -13.46 -1.53 -12.45
N ASN A 95 -12.93 -0.37 -12.04
CA ASN A 95 -12.01 0.45 -12.82
C ASN A 95 -10.53 0.04 -12.67
N LEU A 96 -10.22 -0.98 -11.86
CA LEU A 96 -8.85 -1.42 -11.61
C LEU A 96 -8.22 -2.10 -12.82
N LYS A 97 -7.24 -1.41 -13.41
CA LYS A 97 -6.46 -1.84 -14.57
C LYS A 97 -5.03 -1.29 -14.52
N GLU A 98 -4.12 -1.92 -15.24
CA GLU A 98 -2.76 -1.42 -15.40
C GLU A 98 -2.74 -0.05 -16.10
N GLY A 99 -1.81 0.80 -15.69
CA GLY A 99 -1.70 2.18 -16.15
C GLY A 99 -2.72 3.14 -15.56
N GLN A 100 -3.73 2.66 -14.82
CA GLN A 100 -4.70 3.50 -14.14
C GLN A 100 -4.03 4.27 -12.99
N PHE A 101 -4.46 5.51 -12.80
CA PHE A 101 -4.03 6.36 -11.70
C PHE A 101 -5.06 6.36 -10.57
N TYR A 102 -4.55 6.42 -9.35
CA TYR A 102 -5.30 6.49 -8.11
C TYR A 102 -4.64 7.49 -7.17
N GLU A 103 -5.42 8.00 -6.23
CA GLU A 103 -4.91 8.77 -5.11
C GLU A 103 -4.21 7.83 -4.12
N VAL A 104 -3.06 8.24 -3.62
CA VAL A 104 -2.37 7.58 -2.50
C VAL A 104 -2.16 8.60 -1.39
N GLU A 105 -2.59 8.24 -0.18
CA GLU A 105 -2.35 8.99 1.03
C GLU A 105 -1.11 8.45 1.72
N PHE A 106 -0.17 9.30 2.13
CA PHE A 106 1.07 8.87 2.79
C PHE A 106 1.39 9.75 3.99
N TRP A 107 2.09 9.16 4.97
CA TRP A 107 2.56 9.88 6.15
C TRP A 107 3.81 10.71 5.82
N ASP A 108 3.81 12.00 6.18
CA ASP A 108 4.92 12.94 5.94
C ASP A 108 6.27 12.46 6.50
N LYS A 109 6.27 11.84 7.68
CA LYS A 109 7.46 11.30 8.35
C LYS A 109 7.91 9.94 7.80
N ASN A 110 7.04 9.22 7.10
CA ASN A 110 7.37 7.95 6.48
C ASN A 110 6.57 7.73 5.18
N VAL A 111 7.17 8.19 4.08
CA VAL A 111 6.56 8.12 2.75
C VAL A 111 6.32 6.69 2.25
N TYR A 112 6.98 5.67 2.81
CA TYR A 112 6.72 4.25 2.49
C TYR A 112 5.42 3.74 3.13
N ARG A 113 4.95 4.40 4.19
CA ARG A 113 3.62 4.20 4.76
C ARG A 113 2.59 4.98 3.94
N GLY A 114 2.33 4.47 2.73
CA GLY A 114 1.29 4.96 1.81
C GLY A 114 0.12 3.98 1.63
N VAL A 115 -1.07 4.54 1.41
CA VAL A 115 -2.38 3.88 1.28
C VAL A 115 -2.99 4.28 -0.04
N ILE A 116 -3.25 3.32 -0.92
CA ILE A 116 -3.87 3.59 -2.22
C ILE A 116 -5.39 3.49 -2.14
N HIS A 117 -6.10 4.51 -2.63
CA HIS A 117 -7.57 4.59 -2.62
C HIS A 117 -8.15 4.03 -3.91
N LEU A 118 -8.33 2.71 -3.99
CA LEU A 118 -8.80 2.01 -5.19
C LEU A 118 -10.27 2.30 -5.56
N GLU A 119 -11.04 2.87 -4.62
CA GLU A 119 -12.40 3.34 -4.80
C GLU A 119 -12.49 4.70 -5.54
N LYS A 120 -11.37 5.43 -5.65
CA LYS A 120 -11.28 6.75 -6.29
C LYS A 120 -10.37 6.72 -7.53
N PRO A 121 -10.80 6.08 -8.65
CA PRO A 121 -10.00 6.09 -9.87
C PRO A 121 -9.92 7.50 -10.45
N ILE A 122 -8.73 7.90 -10.88
CA ILE A 122 -8.51 9.19 -11.54
C ILE A 122 -8.77 9.02 -13.03
N LEU A 123 -9.93 9.49 -13.48
CA LEU A 123 -10.38 9.33 -14.87
C LEU A 123 -9.73 10.33 -15.83
N ASP A 124 -9.21 11.44 -15.31
CA ASP A 124 -8.59 12.51 -16.08
C ASP A 124 -7.28 12.96 -15.41
N THR A 125 -6.15 12.58 -16.03
CA THR A 125 -4.81 12.96 -15.58
C THR A 125 -4.34 14.29 -16.19
N SER A 126 -5.12 14.91 -17.09
CA SER A 126 -4.76 16.17 -17.73
C SER A 126 -4.74 17.35 -16.76
N LYS A 127 -5.51 17.26 -15.65
CA LYS A 127 -5.58 18.30 -14.60
C LYS A 127 -4.37 18.34 -13.67
N TRP A 128 -3.43 17.42 -13.80
CA TRP A 128 -2.42 17.17 -12.77
C TRP A 128 -1.00 16.99 -13.33
N LYS A 129 -0.78 17.35 -14.60
CA LYS A 129 0.54 17.32 -15.26
C LYS A 129 1.48 18.48 -14.87
N ASP A 130 0.99 19.49 -14.13
CA ASP A 130 1.70 20.75 -13.90
C ASP A 130 1.82 21.14 -12.41
N ARG A 131 2.21 20.22 -11.52
CA ARG A 131 2.64 20.58 -10.16
C ARG A 131 3.92 19.87 -9.75
#